data_AF-A0A7C7R926-F1
#
_entry.id   AF-A0A7C7R926-F1
#
_cell.length_a   1.000
_cell.length_b   1.000
_cell.length_c   1.000
_cell.angle_alpha   90.00
_cell.angle_beta   90.00
_cell.angle_gamma   90.00
#
_symmetry.space_group_name_H-M   'P 1'
#
loop_
_entity.id
_entity.type
_entity.pdbx_description
1 polymer ?
#
loop_
_entity_poly.entity_id
_entity_poly.type
_entity_poly.pdbx_seq_one_letter_code
_entity_poly.pdbx_strand_id
1 'polypeptide(L)'
;MRSRSYSEVYGEEVSPQVSGDEGYYKAVARLRSGNRILTENDFEFLVIDRSKPAPPSKPIVLLDPEDNLRKWMQRRGFPLIEFTEWRGKPHVVLVAGMKDPSGYYEIYDELRKLGQMVKEGSVAVFLEGNFNDLMYLFLRFNIGQQSGVGSFVGNFHCVKPHPVFQGLPMGCLMDWEYTDIWAVETMKETTIGNLNPQTIVGCFSTTGDGGTEWGSEMFITSQGEGRVLMSKLRLTETVDRDPVAERIVMNMLAWAAEGLA
;
A
#
# COMPACT_ATOMS: atom_id res chain seq x y z
N MET A 1 -3.59 -49.00 -22.26
CA MET A 1 -3.95 -47.59 -21.98
C MET A 1 -2.67 -46.77 -22.15
N ARG A 2 -2.50 -46.05 -23.26
CA ARG A 2 -1.28 -45.25 -23.51
C ARG A 2 -1.46 -43.89 -22.82
N SER A 3 -0.76 -43.66 -21.71
CA SER A 3 -0.64 -42.33 -21.13
C SER A 3 0.18 -41.46 -22.09
N ARG A 4 -0.45 -40.41 -22.64
CA ARG A 4 0.30 -39.33 -23.25
C ARG A 4 0.78 -38.44 -22.13
N SER A 5 2.09 -38.25 -22.07
CA SER A 5 2.74 -37.27 -21.20
C SER A 5 2.20 -35.88 -21.54
N TYR A 6 1.67 -35.15 -20.56
CA TYR A 6 1.17 -33.78 -20.70
C TYR A 6 2.29 -32.73 -20.89
N SER A 7 3.53 -33.15 -21.16
CA SER A 7 4.72 -32.28 -21.15
C SER A 7 5.13 -31.70 -22.51
N GLU A 8 4.39 -31.99 -23.59
CA GLU A 8 4.60 -31.35 -24.90
C GLU A 8 3.49 -30.32 -25.18
N VAL A 9 3.29 -29.39 -24.25
CA VAL A 9 2.47 -28.20 -24.53
C VAL A 9 3.42 -27.14 -25.05
N TYR A 10 3.29 -26.86 -26.36
CA TYR A 10 3.98 -25.80 -27.10
C TYR A 10 4.35 -24.60 -26.22
N GLY A 11 5.63 -24.50 -25.86
CA GLY A 11 6.20 -23.34 -25.17
C GLY A 11 6.63 -22.30 -26.19
N GLU A 12 5.67 -21.62 -26.81
CA GLU A 12 5.96 -20.42 -27.60
C GLU A 12 5.86 -19.23 -26.65
N GLU A 13 7.00 -18.60 -26.36
CA GLU A 13 7.03 -17.35 -25.60
C GLU A 13 6.53 -16.23 -26.52
N VAL A 14 5.34 -15.72 -26.22
CA VAL A 14 4.79 -14.56 -26.92
C VAL A 14 5.02 -13.35 -26.02
N SER A 15 5.82 -12.40 -26.48
CA SER A 15 6.04 -11.11 -25.82
C SER A 15 5.22 -10.04 -26.56
N PRO A 16 3.90 -9.91 -26.31
CA PRO A 16 3.09 -8.90 -26.97
C PRO A 16 3.60 -7.51 -26.56
N GLN A 17 3.90 -6.66 -27.55
CA GLN A 17 4.08 -5.24 -27.28
C GLN A 17 2.70 -4.63 -27.03
N VAL A 18 2.42 -4.29 -25.78
CA VAL A 18 1.22 -3.52 -25.43
C VAL A 18 1.52 -2.05 -25.73
N SER A 19 1.07 -1.57 -26.89
CA SER A 19 1.06 -0.15 -27.21
C SER A 19 -0.33 0.41 -26.89
N GLY A 20 -0.47 1.14 -25.79
CA GLY A 20 -1.74 1.75 -25.40
C GLY A 20 -1.65 2.46 -24.05
N ASP A 21 -2.73 3.13 -23.68
CA ASP A 21 -2.87 3.82 -22.39
C ASP A 21 -2.94 2.83 -21.21
N GLU A 22 -2.74 3.34 -19.99
CA GLU A 22 -2.93 2.56 -18.76
C GLU A 22 -4.37 2.03 -18.65
N GLY A 23 -4.53 0.81 -18.13
CA GLY A 23 -5.84 0.18 -17.98
C GLY A 23 -5.81 -1.34 -18.07
N TYR A 24 -7.00 -1.94 -18.06
CA TYR A 24 -7.17 -3.39 -18.18
C TYR A 24 -7.07 -3.85 -19.63
N TYR A 25 -6.29 -4.90 -19.83
CA TYR A 25 -6.13 -5.59 -21.10
C TYR A 25 -6.51 -7.06 -20.92
N LYS A 26 -6.93 -7.69 -22.02
CA LYS A 26 -7.30 -9.09 -22.06
C LYS A 26 -6.42 -9.84 -23.05
N ALA A 27 -5.63 -10.78 -22.56
CA ALA A 27 -4.92 -11.75 -23.38
C ALA A 27 -5.88 -12.88 -23.74
N VAL A 28 -6.07 -13.16 -25.02
CA VAL A 28 -6.96 -14.25 -25.50
C VAL A 28 -6.15 -15.28 -26.25
N ALA A 29 -6.14 -16.52 -25.75
CA ALA A 29 -5.49 -17.66 -26.38
C ALA A 29 -6.53 -18.54 -27.09
N ARG A 30 -6.31 -18.87 -28.36
CA ARG A 30 -7.21 -19.69 -29.19
C ARG A 30 -6.45 -20.86 -29.81
N LEU A 31 -6.87 -22.08 -29.52
CA LEU A 31 -6.40 -23.27 -30.23
C LEU A 31 -7.23 -23.46 -31.49
N ARG A 32 -6.59 -23.58 -32.66
CA ARG A 32 -7.26 -23.76 -33.95
C ARG A 32 -6.84 -25.05 -34.66
N SER A 33 -7.76 -25.63 -35.44
CA SER A 33 -7.48 -26.65 -36.45
C SER A 33 -8.05 -26.18 -37.79
N GLY A 34 -7.15 -25.76 -38.69
CA GLY A 34 -7.53 -24.98 -39.87
C GLY A 34 -8.24 -23.68 -39.46
N ASN A 35 -9.42 -23.44 -40.02
CA ASN A 35 -10.23 -22.25 -39.72
C ASN A 35 -11.14 -22.42 -38.48
N ARG A 36 -11.17 -23.60 -37.85
CA ARG A 36 -12.03 -23.87 -36.69
C ARG A 36 -11.28 -23.60 -35.39
N ILE A 37 -11.83 -22.76 -34.52
CA ILE A 37 -11.40 -22.66 -33.12
C ILE A 37 -11.88 -23.91 -32.38
N LEU A 38 -10.94 -24.66 -31.81
CA LEU A 38 -11.21 -25.84 -30.99
C LEU A 38 -11.52 -25.46 -29.55
N THR A 39 -10.78 -24.49 -29.00
CA THR A 39 -11.00 -23.92 -27.67
C THR A 39 -10.42 -22.51 -27.57
N GLU A 40 -10.91 -21.73 -26.61
CA GLU A 40 -10.51 -20.36 -26.31
C GLU A 40 -10.42 -20.19 -24.79
N ASN A 41 -9.42 -19.45 -24.33
CA ASN A 41 -9.29 -19.02 -22.94
C ASN A 41 -8.77 -17.58 -22.90
N ASP A 42 -9.06 -16.84 -21.84
CA ASP A 42 -8.60 -15.48 -21.67
C ASP A 42 -8.08 -15.20 -20.26
N PHE A 43 -7.25 -14.17 -20.15
CA PHE A 43 -6.68 -13.67 -18.90
C PHE A 43 -6.68 -12.15 -18.94
N GLU A 44 -7.23 -11.53 -17.91
CA GLU A 44 -7.25 -10.08 -17.75
C GLU A 44 -6.08 -9.62 -16.89
N PHE A 45 -5.46 -8.50 -17.25
CA PHE A 45 -4.33 -7.92 -16.52
C PHE A 45 -4.33 -6.40 -16.60
N LEU A 46 -3.81 -5.76 -15.56
CA LEU A 46 -3.70 -4.32 -15.45
C LEU A 46 -2.34 -3.84 -15.96
N VAL A 47 -2.34 -2.87 -16.88
CA VAL A 47 -1.14 -2.17 -17.36
C VAL A 47 -1.08 -0.79 -16.73
N ILE A 48 0.03 -0.48 -16.06
CA ILE A 48 0.25 0.78 -15.34
C ILE A 48 1.40 1.55 -15.98
N ASP A 49 1.13 2.80 -16.36
CA ASP A 49 2.16 3.74 -16.79
C ASP A 49 2.91 4.26 -15.57
N ARG A 50 4.10 3.70 -15.31
CA ARG A 50 4.95 4.10 -14.16
C ARG A 50 5.45 5.54 -14.24
N SER A 51 5.40 6.19 -15.41
CA SER A 51 5.77 7.60 -15.52
C SER A 51 4.75 8.53 -14.86
N LYS A 52 3.54 8.04 -14.60
CA LYS A 52 2.45 8.75 -13.91
C LYS A 52 2.19 8.11 -12.52
N PRO A 53 1.77 8.90 -11.51
CA PRO A 53 1.70 10.36 -11.48
C PRO A 53 3.10 10.98 -11.42
N ALA A 54 3.20 12.30 -11.59
CA ALA A 54 4.43 13.01 -11.27
C ALA A 54 4.58 13.14 -9.74
N PRO A 55 5.82 13.20 -9.21
CA PRO A 55 6.03 13.52 -7.79
C PRO A 55 5.38 14.87 -7.42
N PRO A 56 4.86 15.02 -6.19
CA PRO A 56 4.41 16.31 -5.69
C PRO A 56 5.55 17.34 -5.76
N SER A 57 5.21 18.58 -6.13
CA SER A 57 6.18 19.68 -6.21
C SER A 57 6.58 20.23 -4.84
N LYS A 58 5.72 20.07 -3.83
CA LYS A 58 6.04 20.42 -2.44
C LYS A 58 7.14 19.46 -1.95
N PRO A 59 8.16 19.94 -1.21
CA PRO A 59 9.14 19.05 -0.61
C PRO A 59 8.46 17.97 0.24
N ILE A 60 9.11 16.85 0.47
CA ILE A 60 8.68 15.81 1.42
C ILE A 60 9.77 15.68 2.48
N VAL A 61 9.37 15.74 3.74
CA VAL A 61 10.29 15.45 4.86
C VAL A 61 10.32 13.94 5.04
N LEU A 62 11.50 13.35 4.97
CA LEU A 62 11.70 11.91 5.03
C LEU A 62 12.27 11.49 6.38
N LEU A 63 11.55 10.61 7.07
CA LEU A 63 12.05 9.84 8.21
C LEU A 63 12.13 8.37 7.77
N ASP A 64 13.32 7.96 7.31
CA ASP A 64 13.60 6.64 6.73
C ASP A 64 14.78 5.99 7.46
N PRO A 65 14.57 5.43 8.66
CA PRO A 65 15.63 4.92 9.53
C PRO A 65 16.37 3.70 8.94
N GLU A 66 15.72 2.92 8.07
CA GLU A 66 16.29 1.73 7.44
C GLU A 66 16.74 1.94 5.98
N ASP A 67 16.66 3.17 5.46
CA ASP A 67 17.05 3.53 4.08
C ASP A 67 16.28 2.74 3.00
N ASN A 68 15.01 2.41 3.26
CA ASN A 68 14.18 1.57 2.39
C ASN A 68 13.49 2.36 1.26
N LEU A 69 13.33 3.69 1.40
CA LEU A 69 12.60 4.53 0.44
C LEU A 69 13.48 5.58 -0.23
N ARG A 70 14.47 6.11 0.48
CA ARG A 70 15.31 7.24 0.06
C ARG A 70 15.82 7.11 -1.37
N LYS A 71 16.46 5.98 -1.69
CA LYS A 71 17.06 5.76 -3.02
C LYS A 71 16.01 5.74 -4.12
N TRP A 72 14.85 5.14 -3.87
CA TRP A 72 13.74 5.12 -4.83
C TRP A 72 13.19 6.54 -5.04
N MET A 73 12.94 7.29 -3.96
CA MET A 73 12.44 8.66 -4.05
C MET A 73 13.41 9.60 -4.79
N GLN A 74 14.71 9.48 -4.55
CA GLN A 74 15.74 10.25 -5.26
C GLN A 74 15.72 9.94 -6.77
N ARG A 75 15.66 8.66 -7.15
CA ARG A 75 15.56 8.26 -8.58
C ARG A 75 14.29 8.78 -9.23
N ARG A 76 13.17 8.83 -8.49
CA ARG A 76 11.89 9.32 -9.00
C ARG A 76 11.82 10.85 -9.08
N GLY A 77 12.81 11.55 -8.50
CA GLY A 77 12.94 13.01 -8.58
C GLY A 77 12.15 13.77 -7.53
N PHE A 78 11.90 13.17 -6.36
CA PHE A 78 11.25 13.88 -5.27
C PHE A 78 12.14 14.98 -4.68
N PRO A 79 11.57 16.16 -4.38
CA PRO A 79 12.24 17.16 -3.54
C PRO A 79 12.25 16.68 -2.08
N LEU A 80 13.35 16.07 -1.62
CA LEU A 80 13.46 15.51 -0.28
C LEU A 80 14.16 16.45 0.71
N ILE A 81 13.71 16.43 1.96
CA ILE A 81 14.36 17.06 3.11
C ILE A 81 14.53 15.98 4.19
N GLU A 82 15.73 15.82 4.74
CA GLU A 82 15.91 14.91 5.88
C GLU A 82 15.13 15.40 7.10
N PHE A 83 14.48 14.48 7.82
CA PHE A 83 13.76 14.83 9.05
C PHE A 83 14.62 15.61 10.04
N THR A 84 15.90 15.24 10.18
CA THR A 84 16.86 15.89 11.08
C THR A 84 17.24 17.31 10.64
N GLU A 85 17.08 17.65 9.36
CA GLU A 85 17.41 18.95 8.77
C GLU A 85 16.23 19.92 8.74
N TRP A 86 15.00 19.42 8.92
CA TRP A 86 13.79 20.24 8.83
C TRP A 86 13.66 21.23 10.01
N ARG A 87 13.34 22.50 9.71
CA ARG A 87 13.20 23.60 10.70
C ARG A 87 12.00 24.52 10.42
N GLY A 88 11.01 24.04 9.66
CA GLY A 88 10.02 24.89 8.97
C GLY A 88 8.58 24.82 9.49
N LYS A 89 7.64 25.17 8.59
CA LYS A 89 6.17 25.13 8.76
C LYS A 89 5.60 23.72 8.51
N PRO A 90 4.31 23.46 8.83
CA PRO A 90 3.66 22.19 8.57
C PRO A 90 3.94 21.61 7.20
N HIS A 91 4.20 20.31 7.18
CA HIS A 91 4.78 19.65 6.02
C HIS A 91 4.23 18.22 5.86
N VAL A 92 4.49 17.59 4.71
CA VAL A 92 4.25 16.15 4.57
C VAL A 92 5.46 15.43 5.10
N VAL A 93 5.27 14.62 6.14
CA VAL A 93 6.31 13.75 6.67
C VAL A 93 6.00 12.32 6.26
N LEU A 94 6.86 11.74 5.41
CA LEU A 94 6.82 10.32 5.09
C LEU A 94 7.70 9.57 6.09
N VAL A 95 7.09 8.61 6.77
CA VAL A 95 7.74 7.74 7.73
C VAL A 95 7.77 6.33 7.16
N ALA A 96 8.96 5.88 6.79
CA ALA A 96 9.18 4.47 6.49
C ALA A 96 9.13 3.69 7.80
N GLY A 97 8.35 2.61 7.82
CA GLY A 97 8.27 1.70 8.94
C GLY A 97 9.58 0.96 9.13
N MET A 98 9.77 0.48 10.36
CA MET A 98 10.90 -0.36 10.73
C MET A 98 10.46 -1.82 10.84
N LYS A 99 11.31 -2.72 10.35
CA LYS A 99 11.13 -4.17 10.51
C LYS A 99 11.39 -4.60 11.95
N ASP A 100 12.38 -3.99 12.60
CA ASP A 100 12.67 -4.22 14.03
C ASP A 100 11.98 -3.16 14.90
N PRO A 101 10.99 -3.54 15.74
CA PRO A 101 10.30 -2.61 16.62
C PRO A 101 11.21 -1.93 17.66
N SER A 102 12.33 -2.57 18.03
CA SER A 102 13.25 -2.02 19.03
C SER A 102 13.93 -0.74 18.57
N GLY A 103 14.11 -0.56 17.26
CA GLY A 103 14.72 0.65 16.71
C GLY A 103 13.84 1.90 16.82
N TYR A 104 12.54 1.78 17.09
CA TYR A 104 11.70 2.95 17.37
C TYR A 104 12.13 3.72 18.61
N TYR A 105 12.80 3.07 19.58
CA TYR A 105 13.36 3.74 20.74
C TYR A 105 14.59 4.60 20.38
N GLU A 106 15.34 4.23 19.35
CA GLU A 106 16.50 5.00 18.88
C GLU A 106 16.09 6.32 18.23
N ILE A 107 14.92 6.33 17.59
CA ILE A 107 14.33 7.52 16.95
C ILE A 107 13.20 8.15 17.78
N TYR A 108 13.18 7.90 19.09
CA TYR A 108 12.10 8.36 19.96
C TYR A 108 11.90 9.87 19.94
N ASP A 109 13.00 10.63 19.93
CA ASP A 109 12.94 12.09 19.91
C ASP A 109 12.41 12.62 18.57
N GLU A 110 12.74 11.97 17.46
CA GLU A 110 12.19 12.23 16.13
C GLU A 110 10.68 11.97 16.12
N LEU A 111 10.23 10.83 16.65
CA LEU A 111 8.81 10.49 16.75
C LEU A 111 8.04 11.47 17.64
N ARG A 112 8.64 11.95 18.73
CA ARG A 112 8.04 12.97 19.59
C ARG A 112 7.92 14.32 18.87
N LYS A 113 8.97 14.74 18.15
CA LYS A 113 8.94 15.94 17.31
C LYS A 113 7.88 15.84 16.22
N LEU A 114 7.80 14.69 15.55
CA LEU A 114 6.76 14.40 14.56
C LEU A 114 5.36 14.51 15.16
N GLY A 115 5.16 13.97 16.36
CA GLY A 115 3.91 14.12 17.13
C GLY A 115 3.49 15.58 17.29
N GLN A 116 4.45 16.44 17.63
CA GLN A 116 4.20 17.88 17.73
C GLN A 116 3.91 18.51 16.37
N MET A 117 4.69 18.17 15.34
CA MET A 117 4.49 18.69 13.97
C MET A 117 3.10 18.36 13.43
N VAL A 118 2.60 17.14 13.67
CA VAL A 118 1.24 16.74 13.26
C VAL A 118 0.20 17.53 14.04
N LYS A 119 0.34 17.70 15.36
CA LYS A 119 -0.58 18.54 16.13
C LYS A 119 -0.65 19.98 15.62
N GLU A 120 0.44 20.48 15.04
CA GLU A 120 0.55 21.83 14.45
C GLU A 120 0.09 21.92 12.98
N GLY A 121 -0.40 20.81 12.39
CA GLY A 121 -0.98 20.81 11.04
C GLY A 121 -0.24 19.97 9.99
N SER A 122 0.86 19.31 10.36
CA SER A 122 1.58 18.43 9.42
C SER A 122 0.77 17.17 9.10
N VAL A 123 1.04 16.57 7.94
CA VAL A 123 0.48 15.28 7.56
C VAL A 123 1.57 14.22 7.67
N ALA A 124 1.38 13.23 8.54
CA ALA A 124 2.28 12.09 8.66
C ALA A 124 1.73 10.89 7.87
N VAL A 125 2.57 10.27 7.06
CA VAL A 125 2.26 9.05 6.32
C VAL A 125 3.17 7.93 6.83
N PHE A 126 2.61 6.94 7.51
CA PHE A 126 3.33 5.78 8.04
C PHE A 126 3.15 4.57 7.12
N LEU A 127 4.26 4.03 6.63
CA LEU A 127 4.27 2.83 5.79
C LEU A 127 4.85 1.66 6.56
N GLU A 128 4.06 0.62 6.81
CA GLU A 128 4.50 -0.63 7.45
C GLU A 128 5.09 -0.48 8.86
N GLY A 129 5.51 -1.61 9.43
CA GLY A 129 6.18 -1.70 10.73
C GLY A 129 5.25 -2.06 11.89
N ASN A 130 5.84 -2.24 13.06
CA ASN A 130 5.07 -2.52 14.27
C ASN A 130 4.39 -1.25 14.81
N PHE A 131 3.16 -1.05 14.35
CA PHE A 131 2.34 0.10 14.74
C PHE A 131 1.94 0.14 16.20
N ASN A 132 2.03 -0.96 16.97
CA ASN A 132 1.70 -0.88 18.39
C ASN A 132 2.73 -0.01 19.13
N ASP A 133 4.01 -0.37 19.02
CA ASP A 133 5.09 0.40 19.64
C ASP A 133 5.19 1.81 19.04
N LEU A 134 5.13 1.92 17.72
CA LEU A 134 5.20 3.21 17.03
C LEU A 134 4.07 4.15 17.47
N MET A 135 2.83 3.68 17.57
CA MET A 135 1.69 4.52 17.97
C MET A 135 1.65 4.79 19.46
N TYR A 136 2.14 3.88 20.30
CA TYR A 136 2.33 4.18 21.70
C TYR A 136 3.32 5.35 21.88
N LEU A 137 4.41 5.36 21.10
CA LEU A 137 5.42 6.41 21.17
C LEU A 137 4.94 7.72 20.53
N PHE A 138 4.15 7.67 19.45
CA PHE A 138 3.69 8.82 18.68
C PHE A 138 2.33 9.38 19.14
N LEU A 139 1.28 8.56 19.26
CA LEU A 139 -0.09 8.96 19.64
C LEU A 139 -0.49 8.58 21.07
N ARG A 140 0.35 7.87 21.82
CA ARG A 140 0.02 7.33 23.16
C ARG A 140 -1.19 6.41 23.13
N PHE A 141 -1.34 5.64 22.05
CA PHE A 141 -2.44 4.69 21.87
C PHE A 141 -1.92 3.34 21.37
N ASN A 142 -2.51 2.24 21.84
CA ASN A 142 -2.13 0.88 21.44
C ASN A 142 -2.98 0.39 20.28
N ILE A 143 -2.35 0.03 19.16
CA ILE A 143 -3.04 -0.62 18.05
C ILE A 143 -2.90 -2.13 18.17
N GLY A 144 -4.03 -2.81 18.34
CA GLY A 144 -4.10 -4.26 18.31
C GLY A 144 -3.94 -4.77 16.88
N GLN A 145 -3.29 -5.92 16.73
CA GLN A 145 -3.02 -6.54 15.44
C GLN A 145 -3.62 -7.95 15.37
N GLN A 146 -3.95 -8.38 14.16
CA GLN A 146 -4.34 -9.75 13.83
C GLN A 146 -3.71 -10.16 12.49
N SER A 147 -3.70 -11.47 12.21
CA SER A 147 -3.21 -11.99 10.93
C SER A 147 -4.05 -11.44 9.78
N GLY A 148 -3.39 -10.79 8.82
CA GLY A 148 -3.97 -10.45 7.52
C GLY A 148 -3.83 -11.59 6.52
N VAL A 149 -2.97 -12.57 6.79
CA VAL A 149 -2.77 -13.72 5.90
C VAL A 149 -3.95 -14.68 5.97
N GLY A 150 -4.54 -15.01 4.83
CA GLY A 150 -5.65 -15.96 4.71
C GLY A 150 -5.39 -17.28 5.43
N SER A 151 -6.38 -17.71 6.23
CA SER A 151 -6.42 -19.06 6.80
C SER A 151 -7.49 -19.90 6.09
N PHE A 152 -7.80 -21.10 6.60
CA PHE A 152 -8.87 -21.94 6.04
C PHE A 152 -10.22 -21.23 5.90
N VAL A 153 -10.49 -20.22 6.73
CA VAL A 153 -11.73 -19.41 6.73
C VAL A 153 -11.65 -18.15 5.87
N GLY A 154 -10.49 -17.86 5.26
CA GLY A 154 -10.26 -16.72 4.37
C GLY A 154 -10.09 -15.37 5.08
N ASN A 155 -9.18 -14.55 4.56
CA ASN A 155 -9.09 -13.11 4.86
C ASN A 155 -9.39 -12.37 3.56
N PHE A 156 -10.26 -11.38 3.64
CA PHE A 156 -10.73 -10.62 2.47
C PHE A 156 -10.36 -9.15 2.64
N HIS A 157 -9.45 -8.69 1.80
CA HIS A 157 -8.99 -7.31 1.76
C HIS A 157 -9.89 -6.52 0.81
N CYS A 158 -10.35 -5.34 1.22
CA CYS A 158 -11.26 -4.51 0.44
C CYS A 158 -10.76 -3.07 0.36
N VAL A 159 -10.80 -2.51 -0.85
CA VAL A 159 -10.41 -1.13 -1.13
C VAL A 159 -11.66 -0.28 -1.24
N LYS A 160 -11.79 0.74 -0.40
CA LYS A 160 -12.85 1.75 -0.56
C LYS A 160 -12.44 2.79 -1.61
N PRO A 161 -13.40 3.42 -2.31
CA PRO A 161 -13.09 4.53 -3.21
C PRO A 161 -12.33 5.64 -2.46
N HIS A 162 -11.10 5.94 -2.91
CA HIS A 162 -10.24 6.95 -2.28
C HIS A 162 -9.15 7.42 -3.25
N PRO A 163 -8.74 8.70 -3.24
CA PRO A 163 -7.67 9.21 -4.12
C PRO A 163 -6.34 8.45 -4.05
N VAL A 164 -6.05 7.81 -2.91
CA VAL A 164 -4.87 6.94 -2.73
C VAL A 164 -4.84 5.78 -3.73
N PHE A 165 -6.01 5.31 -4.19
CA PHE A 165 -6.14 4.23 -5.19
C PHE A 165 -6.53 4.76 -6.57
N GLN A 166 -6.36 6.06 -6.84
CA GLN A 166 -6.67 6.63 -8.16
C GLN A 166 -5.84 5.94 -9.26
N GLY A 167 -6.52 5.48 -10.31
CA GLY A 167 -5.92 4.71 -11.41
C GLY A 167 -5.74 3.22 -11.11
N LEU A 168 -6.23 2.75 -9.96
CA LEU A 168 -6.22 1.35 -9.56
C LEU A 168 -7.66 0.86 -9.26
N PRO A 169 -7.90 -0.46 -9.22
CA PRO A 169 -9.21 -1.02 -8.88
C PRO A 169 -9.63 -0.65 -7.45
N MET A 170 -10.79 -0.02 -7.29
CA MET A 170 -11.31 0.44 -5.99
C MET A 170 -12.82 0.25 -5.90
N GLY A 171 -13.35 0.20 -4.68
CA GLY A 171 -14.74 -0.20 -4.43
C GLY A 171 -14.97 -1.70 -4.56
N CYS A 172 -13.90 -2.50 -4.44
CA CYS A 172 -13.90 -3.94 -4.65
C CYS A 172 -13.02 -4.65 -3.61
N LEU A 173 -13.08 -5.98 -3.61
CA LEU A 173 -12.04 -6.79 -2.97
C LEU A 173 -10.71 -6.62 -3.74
N MET A 174 -9.59 -6.68 -3.03
CA MET A 174 -8.29 -6.76 -3.68
C MET A 174 -8.15 -8.12 -4.36
N ASP A 175 -7.77 -8.10 -5.64
CA ASP A 175 -7.55 -9.30 -6.45
C ASP A 175 -6.07 -9.41 -6.87
N TRP A 176 -5.77 -10.20 -7.90
CA TRP A 176 -4.43 -10.52 -8.37
C TRP A 176 -3.49 -9.31 -8.54
N GLU A 177 -3.99 -8.13 -8.93
CA GLU A 177 -3.19 -6.92 -9.11
C GLU A 177 -2.49 -6.47 -7.82
N TYR A 178 -3.04 -6.82 -6.66
CA TYR A 178 -2.55 -6.40 -5.34
C TYR A 178 -1.75 -7.47 -4.60
N THR A 179 -1.52 -8.63 -5.23
CA THR A 179 -0.99 -9.82 -4.54
C THR A 179 0.37 -9.58 -3.88
N ASP A 180 1.23 -8.78 -4.49
CA ASP A 180 2.57 -8.49 -3.96
C ASP A 180 2.56 -7.51 -2.78
N ILE A 181 1.46 -6.78 -2.56
CA ILE A 181 1.36 -5.72 -1.56
C ILE A 181 0.39 -6.01 -0.41
N TRP A 182 -0.29 -7.15 -0.41
CA TRP A 182 -1.24 -7.48 0.66
C TRP A 182 -0.61 -7.35 2.04
N ALA A 183 -1.39 -6.80 2.97
CA ALA A 183 -0.96 -6.72 4.36
C ALA A 183 -0.94 -8.12 4.98
N VAL A 184 0.16 -8.44 5.65
CA VAL A 184 0.28 -9.67 6.45
C VAL A 184 -0.31 -9.50 7.85
N GLU A 185 -0.57 -8.26 8.26
CA GLU A 185 -1.17 -7.89 9.53
C GLU A 185 -2.25 -6.84 9.33
N THR A 186 -3.38 -7.02 10.03
CA THR A 186 -4.51 -6.09 10.04
C THR A 186 -4.63 -5.44 11.42
N MET A 187 -4.95 -4.15 11.44
CA MET A 187 -5.21 -3.40 12.68
C MET A 187 -6.65 -3.64 13.14
N LYS A 188 -6.83 -4.09 14.38
CA LYS A 188 -8.13 -4.46 14.93
C LYS A 188 -9.03 -3.24 15.07
N GLU A 189 -10.25 -3.32 14.55
CA GLU A 189 -11.25 -2.25 14.68
C GLU A 189 -11.48 -1.84 16.14
N THR A 190 -11.53 -2.82 17.05
CA THR A 190 -11.71 -2.61 18.50
C THR A 190 -10.65 -1.73 19.14
N THR A 191 -9.49 -1.60 18.51
CA THR A 191 -8.42 -0.72 18.98
C THR A 191 -8.47 0.63 18.28
N ILE A 192 -8.67 0.69 16.97
CA ILE A 192 -8.61 1.96 16.25
C ILE A 192 -9.91 2.78 16.30
N GLY A 193 -11.04 2.21 16.75
CA GLY A 193 -12.35 2.89 16.74
C GLY A 193 -12.37 4.24 17.47
N ASN A 194 -11.61 4.37 18.56
CA ASN A 194 -11.51 5.63 19.31
C ASN A 194 -10.77 6.75 18.55
N LEU A 195 -10.10 6.43 17.44
CA LEU A 195 -9.42 7.40 16.57
C LEU A 195 -10.37 7.99 15.52
N ASN A 196 -11.65 7.59 15.50
CA ASN A 196 -12.62 7.92 14.46
C ASN A 196 -12.03 7.77 13.04
N PRO A 197 -11.50 6.58 12.69
CA PRO A 197 -10.69 6.42 11.49
C PRO A 197 -11.54 6.45 10.22
N GLN A 198 -11.04 7.15 9.20
CA GLN A 198 -11.48 6.94 7.83
C GLN A 198 -10.71 5.74 7.25
N THR A 199 -11.30 4.55 7.35
CA THR A 199 -10.73 3.34 6.73
C THR A 199 -10.75 3.44 5.21
N ILE A 200 -9.58 3.28 4.58
CA ILE A 200 -9.38 3.20 3.13
C ILE A 200 -9.32 1.74 2.68
N VAL A 201 -8.51 0.93 3.36
CA VAL A 201 -8.41 -0.51 3.12
C VAL A 201 -8.89 -1.23 4.37
N GLY A 202 -9.96 -1.99 4.23
CA GLY A 202 -10.48 -2.85 5.27
C GLY A 202 -10.08 -4.30 5.04
N CYS A 203 -10.00 -5.08 6.11
CA CYS A 203 -9.92 -6.53 6.01
C CYS A 203 -10.98 -7.14 6.93
N PHE A 204 -11.63 -8.18 6.45
CA PHE A 204 -12.55 -8.96 7.25
C PHE A 204 -12.27 -10.45 7.12
N SER A 205 -12.49 -11.16 8.24
CA SER A 205 -12.27 -12.58 8.35
C SER A 205 -13.47 -13.26 8.98
N THR A 206 -13.81 -14.44 8.47
CA THR A 206 -14.83 -15.28 9.13
C THR A 206 -14.17 -15.99 10.31
N THR A 207 -14.79 -15.96 11.49
CA THR A 207 -14.29 -16.69 12.66
C THR A 207 -14.80 -18.12 12.66
N GLY A 208 -14.10 -19.02 13.36
CA GLY A 208 -14.44 -20.46 13.39
C GLY A 208 -15.83 -20.77 13.97
N ASP A 209 -16.44 -19.82 14.68
CA ASP A 209 -17.81 -19.87 15.21
C ASP A 209 -18.86 -19.23 14.29
N GLY A 210 -18.47 -18.81 13.07
CA GLY A 210 -19.35 -18.18 12.09
C GLY A 210 -19.55 -16.68 12.28
N GLY A 211 -18.84 -16.05 13.21
CA GLY A 211 -18.76 -14.59 13.32
C GLY A 211 -17.90 -13.95 12.24
N THR A 212 -17.78 -12.61 12.31
CA THR A 212 -16.92 -11.83 11.41
C THR A 212 -16.11 -10.85 12.23
N GLU A 213 -14.80 -10.89 12.08
CA GLU A 213 -13.89 -9.90 12.63
C GLU A 213 -13.53 -8.88 11.55
N TRP A 214 -13.55 -7.61 11.93
CA TRP A 214 -13.23 -6.50 11.06
C TRP A 214 -11.95 -5.80 11.52
N GLY A 215 -11.21 -5.31 10.54
CA GLY A 215 -10.04 -4.51 10.78
C GLY A 215 -9.71 -3.59 9.62
N SER A 216 -8.67 -2.79 9.83
CA SER A 216 -8.17 -1.84 8.87
C SER A 216 -6.72 -2.14 8.55
N GLU A 217 -6.38 -2.02 7.27
CA GLU A 217 -5.01 -2.15 6.78
C GLU A 217 -4.51 -0.81 6.28
N MET A 218 -5.41 0.13 6.01
CA MET A 218 -5.07 1.51 5.76
C MET A 218 -6.17 2.42 6.25
N PHE A 219 -5.82 3.44 7.04
CA PHE A 219 -6.78 4.46 7.46
C PHE A 219 -6.15 5.83 7.64
N ILE A 220 -7.02 6.85 7.71
CA ILE A 220 -6.67 8.21 8.09
C ILE A 220 -7.32 8.55 9.43
N THR A 221 -6.61 9.27 10.30
CA THR A 221 -7.16 9.90 11.50
C THR A 221 -6.62 11.32 11.67
N SER A 222 -7.37 12.17 12.36
CA SER A 222 -6.93 13.54 12.69
C SER A 222 -6.25 13.58 14.05
N GLN A 223 -5.21 14.40 14.17
CA GLN A 223 -4.45 14.58 15.42
C GLN A 223 -4.06 16.05 15.56
N GLY A 224 -4.71 16.77 16.48
CA GLY A 224 -4.64 18.24 16.50
C GLY A 224 -5.14 18.82 15.18
N GLU A 225 -4.38 19.74 14.60
CA GLU A 225 -4.70 20.35 13.29
C GLU A 225 -4.23 19.50 12.09
N GLY A 226 -3.46 18.44 12.33
CA GLY A 226 -2.89 17.59 11.30
C GLY A 226 -3.62 16.28 11.10
N ARG A 227 -3.06 15.46 10.22
CA ARG A 227 -3.62 14.16 9.82
C ARG A 227 -2.54 13.09 9.81
N VAL A 228 -2.96 11.86 10.07
CA VAL A 228 -2.11 10.68 10.07
C VAL A 228 -2.73 9.67 9.13
N LEU A 229 -1.99 9.26 8.10
CA LEU A 229 -2.33 8.12 7.25
C LEU A 229 -1.43 6.96 7.65
N MET A 230 -2.04 5.83 8.00
CA MET A 230 -1.33 4.60 8.34
C MET A 230 -1.62 3.53 7.31
N SER A 231 -0.60 2.78 6.87
CA SER A 231 -0.73 1.67 5.94
C SER A 231 0.07 0.44 6.40
N LYS A 232 -0.58 -0.72 6.47
CA LYS A 232 0.02 -2.05 6.68
C LYS A 232 0.32 -2.79 5.37
N LEU A 233 -0.04 -2.22 4.22
CA LEU A 233 0.30 -2.80 2.92
C LEU A 233 1.83 -2.85 2.76
N ARG A 234 2.34 -3.90 2.11
CA ARG A 234 3.77 -4.10 1.82
C ARG A 234 4.19 -3.23 0.65
N LEU A 235 4.54 -1.99 0.92
CA LEU A 235 4.84 -0.94 -0.06
C LEU A 235 6.33 -0.60 -0.12
N THR A 236 6.98 -0.39 1.02
CA THR A 236 8.39 0.01 1.13
C THR A 236 9.33 -0.96 0.42
N GLU A 237 9.09 -2.26 0.58
CA GLU A 237 9.93 -3.29 -0.02
C GLU A 237 9.56 -3.62 -1.46
N THR A 238 8.45 -3.10 -2.00
CA THR A 238 7.93 -3.42 -3.35
C THR A 238 7.91 -2.20 -4.29
N VAL A 239 7.99 -0.98 -3.77
CA VAL A 239 7.80 0.29 -4.51
C VAL A 239 8.70 0.45 -5.74
N ASP A 240 9.86 -0.20 -5.76
CA ASP A 240 10.81 -0.12 -6.86
C ASP A 240 10.52 -1.10 -8.01
N ARG A 241 9.83 -2.20 -7.74
CA ARG A 241 9.53 -3.27 -8.69
C ARG A 241 8.07 -3.40 -9.06
N ASP A 242 7.16 -3.10 -8.15
CA ASP A 242 5.71 -3.26 -8.31
C ASP A 242 5.06 -1.91 -8.71
N PRO A 243 4.51 -1.80 -9.92
CA PRO A 243 3.83 -0.58 -10.37
C PRO A 243 2.61 -0.19 -9.51
N VAL A 244 1.93 -1.14 -8.88
CA VAL A 244 0.79 -0.89 -8.00
C VAL A 244 1.27 -0.28 -6.69
N ALA A 245 2.33 -0.83 -6.09
CA ALA A 245 2.97 -0.26 -4.91
C ALA A 245 3.45 1.17 -5.17
N GLU A 246 4.14 1.39 -6.30
CA GLU A 246 4.60 2.72 -6.72
C GLU A 246 3.41 3.69 -6.83
N ARG A 247 2.35 3.30 -7.54
CA ARG A 247 1.15 4.13 -7.75
C ARG A 247 0.50 4.52 -6.42
N ILE A 248 0.34 3.59 -5.49
CA ILE A 248 -0.24 3.84 -4.17
C ILE A 248 0.60 4.86 -3.40
N VAL A 249 1.91 4.64 -3.28
CA VAL A 249 2.79 5.57 -2.54
C VAL A 249 2.77 6.98 -3.16
N MET A 250 2.80 7.07 -4.49
CA MET A 250 2.71 8.35 -5.20
C MET A 250 1.40 9.07 -4.89
N ASN A 251 0.27 8.36 -4.93
CA ASN A 251 -1.05 8.92 -4.63
C ASN A 251 -1.19 9.30 -3.14
N MET A 252 -0.61 8.53 -2.21
CA MET A 252 -0.58 8.87 -0.78
C MET A 252 0.13 10.20 -0.54
N LEU A 253 1.28 10.40 -1.19
CA LEU A 253 2.04 11.64 -1.05
C LEU A 253 1.34 12.82 -1.71
N ALA A 254 0.70 12.62 -2.86
CA ALA A 254 -0.13 13.65 -3.50
C ALA A 254 -1.31 14.07 -2.60
N TRP A 255 -2.08 13.09 -2.09
CA TRP A 255 -3.18 13.34 -1.15
C TRP A 255 -2.72 14.04 0.13
N ALA A 256 -1.55 13.66 0.66
CA ALA A 256 -1.00 14.28 1.85
C ALA A 256 -0.61 15.75 1.59
N ALA A 257 -0.01 16.03 0.43
CA ALA A 257 0.42 17.36 0.02
C ALA A 257 -0.75 18.31 -0.27
N GLU A 258 -1.86 17.79 -0.80
CA GLU A 258 -3.09 18.54 -1.08
C GLU A 258 -3.77 19.07 0.19
N GLY A 259 -3.76 18.31 1.28
CA GLY A 259 -4.39 18.76 2.53
C GLY A 259 -3.49 19.58 3.45
N LEU A 260 -2.32 20.02 2.98
CA LEU A 260 -1.59 21.11 3.60
C LEU A 260 -2.13 22.44 3.03
N ALA A 261 -2.88 23.16 3.86
CA ALA A 261 -3.35 24.52 3.57
C ALA A 261 -2.20 25.52 3.42
#